data_AF-A0A356QLP5-F1
#
_entry.id   AF-A0A356QLP5-F1
#
_cell.length_a   1.000
_cell.length_b   1.000
_cell.length_c   1.000
_cell.angle_alpha   90.00
_cell.angle_beta   90.00
_cell.angle_gamma   90.00
#
_symmetry.space_group_name_H-M   'P 1'
#
loop_
_entity.id
_entity.type
_entity.pdbx_description
1 polymer ?
#
loop_
_entity_poly.entity_id
_entity_poly.type
_entity_poly.pdbx_seq_one_letter_code
_entity_poly.pdbx_strand_id
1 'polypeptide(L)'
;IFAGAVHDYLTGMISIRNHGAHLPQLAGKFLGKTMKHVVNGFAILLLLLVGTVFVTSPAALLANMTSLSLTLIILAIFAYYLIATLLPIDKVIGRIYPYFGALLLFSAAGIGIGLVVTGAPIPELSFQNMHPDNAPIFPLLFLTISCGALSGFHATQTPIISRTTENETNGRKIFYGMMIAEGVIAMIWAAAAMSLFQGEQSLSDVLAAGGPAAVVGEVSTTMLGAVGGTLAVLGVIVLPITSGDTAFRSARMIIADYLKVEQKPIVKRILIALPLFVASYALTHMDFTLLWRYFSWANQTTAG
;
A
#
# COMPACT_ATOMS: atom_id res chain seq x y z
N ILE A 1 7.73 3.84 -11.67
CA ILE A 1 7.17 2.60 -12.27
C ILE A 1 8.27 1.65 -12.72
N PHE A 2 9.02 1.91 -13.80
CA PHE A 2 10.02 0.95 -14.30
C PHE A 2 11.12 0.60 -13.29
N ALA A 3 11.64 1.59 -12.55
CA ALA A 3 12.62 1.36 -11.49
C ALA A 3 12.06 0.40 -10.42
N GLY A 4 10.86 0.67 -9.90
CA GLY A 4 10.15 -0.22 -8.98
C GLY A 4 9.87 -1.61 -9.55
N ALA A 5 9.50 -1.72 -10.83
CA ALA A 5 9.25 -3.02 -11.47
C ALA A 5 10.53 -3.87 -11.56
N VAL A 6 11.67 -3.24 -11.88
CA VAL A 6 12.97 -3.91 -11.86
C VAL A 6 13.35 -4.30 -10.43
N HIS A 7 13.19 -3.38 -9.48
CA HIS A 7 13.47 -3.62 -8.06
C HIS A 7 12.68 -4.82 -7.53
N ASP A 8 11.36 -4.83 -7.68
CA ASP A 8 10.47 -5.89 -7.18
C ASP A 8 10.77 -7.23 -7.84
N TYR A 9 11.09 -7.22 -9.14
CA TYR A 9 11.54 -8.41 -9.83
C TYR A 9 12.83 -8.95 -9.23
N LEU A 10 13.85 -8.12 -9.02
CA LEU A 10 15.12 -8.56 -8.46
C LEU A 10 14.96 -9.09 -7.04
N THR A 11 14.27 -8.35 -6.16
CA THR A 11 14.02 -8.79 -4.78
C THR A 11 13.21 -10.08 -4.76
N GLY A 12 12.19 -10.17 -5.61
CA GLY A 12 11.35 -11.33 -5.87
C GLY A 12 12.15 -12.58 -6.21
N MET A 13 12.93 -12.48 -7.27
CA MET A 13 13.74 -13.58 -7.80
C MET A 13 14.84 -14.01 -6.83
N ILE A 14 15.46 -13.07 -6.12
CA ILE A 14 16.42 -13.40 -5.06
C ILE A 14 15.73 -14.20 -3.96
N SER A 15 14.54 -13.81 -3.51
CA SER A 15 13.83 -14.56 -2.48
C SER A 15 13.42 -15.96 -2.95
N ILE A 16 12.89 -16.11 -4.17
CA ILE A 16 12.58 -17.43 -4.77
C ILE A 16 13.81 -18.34 -4.72
N ARG A 17 14.96 -17.86 -5.21
CA ARG A 17 16.24 -18.60 -5.24
C ARG A 17 16.84 -18.86 -3.86
N ASN A 18 16.25 -18.28 -2.81
CA ASN A 18 16.63 -18.48 -1.42
C ASN A 18 15.46 -19.06 -0.59
N HIS A 19 14.62 -19.88 -1.21
CA HIS A 19 13.51 -20.61 -0.54
C HIS A 19 12.50 -19.69 0.17
N GLY A 20 12.26 -18.51 -0.41
CA GLY A 20 11.37 -17.51 0.18
C GLY A 20 11.92 -16.90 1.46
N ALA A 21 13.23 -16.66 1.53
CA ALA A 21 13.85 -15.98 2.66
C ALA A 21 13.38 -14.52 2.78
N HIS A 22 13.24 -14.05 4.02
CA HIS A 22 12.84 -12.68 4.31
C HIS A 22 13.96 -11.67 4.01
N LEU A 23 13.60 -10.43 3.72
CA LEU A 23 14.55 -9.35 3.42
C LEU A 23 15.70 -9.23 4.44
N PRO A 24 15.47 -9.28 5.78
CA PRO A 24 16.57 -9.24 6.74
C PRO A 24 17.49 -10.47 6.68
N GLN A 25 16.95 -11.65 6.34
CA GLN A 25 17.75 -12.87 6.17
C GLN A 25 18.63 -12.78 4.92
N LEU A 26 18.08 -12.25 3.82
CA LEU A 26 18.82 -11.99 2.58
C LEU A 26 19.94 -10.97 2.83
N ALA A 27 19.63 -9.85 3.50
CA ALA A 27 20.63 -8.87 3.89
C ALA A 27 21.74 -9.50 4.76
N GLY A 28 21.38 -10.37 5.71
CA GLY A 28 22.35 -11.11 6.51
C GLY A 28 23.25 -12.04 5.70
N LYS A 29 22.70 -12.69 4.68
CA LYS A 29 23.43 -13.62 3.80
C LYS A 29 24.40 -12.89 2.87
N PHE A 30 24.00 -11.77 2.29
CA PHE A 30 24.77 -11.08 1.25
C PHE A 30 25.57 -9.87 1.72
N LEU A 31 25.12 -9.19 2.80
CA LEU A 31 25.72 -7.95 3.30
C LEU A 31 26.26 -8.07 4.74
N GLY A 32 26.06 -9.22 5.38
CA GLY A 32 26.60 -9.54 6.71
C GLY A 32 25.66 -9.23 7.88
N LYS A 33 26.11 -9.62 9.08
CA LYS A 33 25.28 -9.62 10.30
C LYS A 33 24.80 -8.23 10.71
N THR A 34 25.64 -7.21 10.59
CA THR A 34 25.27 -5.83 10.92
C THR A 34 24.07 -5.36 10.08
N MET A 35 24.14 -5.59 8.76
CA MET A 35 23.05 -5.21 7.86
C MET A 35 21.76 -5.99 8.11
N LYS A 36 21.85 -7.27 8.52
CA LYS A 36 20.66 -8.00 8.98
C LYS A 36 19.92 -7.26 10.10
N HIS A 37 20.63 -6.75 11.09
CA HIS A 37 20.00 -6.06 12.23
C HIS A 37 19.36 -4.74 11.81
N VAL A 38 20.06 -3.95 11.00
CA VAL A 38 19.55 -2.68 10.45
C VAL A 38 18.29 -2.91 9.63
N VAL A 39 18.36 -3.81 8.63
CA VAL A 39 17.23 -4.13 7.75
C VAL A 39 16.07 -4.73 8.53
N ASN A 40 16.32 -5.52 9.57
CA ASN A 40 15.25 -6.04 10.43
C ASN A 40 14.52 -4.91 11.17
N GLY A 41 15.25 -3.95 11.74
CA GLY A 41 14.66 -2.80 12.42
C GLY A 41 13.80 -1.97 11.47
N PHE A 42 14.34 -1.63 10.29
CA PHE A 42 13.61 -0.87 9.27
C PHE A 42 12.41 -1.63 8.70
N ALA A 43 12.52 -2.94 8.45
CA ALA A 43 11.41 -3.74 7.96
C ALA A 43 10.25 -3.78 8.96
N ILE A 44 10.53 -3.96 10.25
CA ILE A 44 9.49 -3.96 11.29
C ILE A 44 8.85 -2.57 11.41
N LEU A 45 9.67 -1.51 11.43
CA LEU A 45 9.19 -0.13 11.46
C LEU A 45 8.28 0.18 10.25
N LEU A 46 8.74 -0.15 9.05
CA LEU A 46 7.99 0.03 7.81
C LEU A 46 6.65 -0.71 7.86
N LEU A 47 6.64 -1.98 8.24
CA LEU A 47 5.42 -2.79 8.26
C LEU A 47 4.41 -2.30 9.31
N LEU A 48 4.90 -1.80 10.45
CA LEU A 48 4.07 -1.17 11.46
C LEU A 48 3.44 0.13 10.94
N LEU A 49 4.23 0.98 10.28
CA LEU A 49 3.77 2.24 9.71
C LEU A 49 2.78 2.02 8.55
N VAL A 50 3.09 1.11 7.62
CA VAL A 50 2.18 0.70 6.53
C VAL A 50 0.87 0.20 7.09
N GLY A 51 0.93 -0.74 8.05
CA GLY A 51 -0.26 -1.28 8.70
C GLY A 51 -1.13 -0.17 9.30
N THR A 52 -0.51 0.83 9.94
CA THR A 52 -1.23 1.96 10.56
C THR A 52 -1.84 2.91 9.52
N VAL A 53 -1.07 3.30 8.49
CA VAL A 53 -1.56 4.16 7.39
C VAL A 53 -2.71 3.48 6.66
N PHE A 54 -2.64 2.16 6.48
CA PHE A 54 -3.65 1.37 5.79
C PHE A 54 -4.87 1.01 6.65
N VAL A 55 -4.85 1.32 7.95
CA VAL A 55 -6.08 1.40 8.76
C VAL A 55 -6.73 2.77 8.60
N THR A 56 -5.95 3.84 8.76
CA THR A 56 -6.46 5.22 8.84
C THR A 56 -7.02 5.73 7.52
N SER A 57 -6.33 5.48 6.39
CA SER A 57 -6.78 5.92 5.06
C SER A 57 -8.15 5.36 4.63
N PRO A 58 -8.38 4.03 4.62
CA PRO A 58 -9.70 3.49 4.27
C PRO A 58 -10.76 3.81 5.34
N ALA A 59 -10.39 3.95 6.61
CA ALA A 59 -11.35 4.36 7.64
C ALA A 59 -11.91 5.77 7.39
N ALA A 60 -11.06 6.71 6.97
CA ALA A 60 -11.48 8.06 6.59
C ALA A 60 -12.41 8.05 5.37
N LEU A 61 -12.10 7.25 4.34
CA LEU A 61 -12.98 7.07 3.17
C LEU A 61 -14.36 6.51 3.57
N LEU A 62 -14.38 5.45 4.38
CA LEU A 62 -15.63 4.83 4.85
C LEU A 62 -16.43 5.77 5.75
N ALA A 63 -15.78 6.57 6.60
CA ALA A 63 -16.44 7.56 7.45
C ALA A 63 -17.11 8.67 6.62
N ASN A 64 -16.50 9.06 5.50
CA ASN A 64 -17.11 10.05 4.60
C ASN A 64 -18.33 9.52 3.84
N MET A 65 -18.45 8.20 3.67
CA MET A 65 -19.53 7.54 2.94
C MET A 65 -20.64 6.99 3.83
N THR A 66 -20.43 6.94 5.15
CA THR A 66 -21.36 6.32 6.11
C THR A 66 -21.60 7.23 7.30
N SER A 67 -22.68 7.02 8.04
CA SER A 67 -22.94 7.73 9.30
C SER A 67 -22.16 7.15 10.50
N LEU A 68 -21.21 6.24 10.26
CA LEU A 68 -20.46 5.57 11.31
C LEU A 68 -19.30 6.45 11.79
N SER A 69 -19.07 6.45 13.10
CA SER A 69 -17.91 7.16 13.66
C SER A 69 -16.59 6.58 13.16
N LEU A 70 -15.62 7.45 12.86
CA LEU A 70 -14.28 7.06 12.42
C LEU A 70 -13.63 6.04 13.36
N THR A 71 -13.77 6.25 14.68
CA THR A 71 -13.22 5.34 15.70
C THR A 71 -13.80 3.93 15.58
N LEU A 72 -15.12 3.79 15.35
CA LEU A 72 -15.76 2.50 15.20
C LEU A 72 -15.22 1.75 13.96
N ILE A 73 -15.03 2.47 12.85
CA ILE A 73 -14.48 1.88 11.63
C ILE A 73 -13.01 1.45 11.84
N ILE A 74 -12.19 2.28 12.48
CA ILE A 74 -10.80 1.94 12.83
C ILE A 74 -10.75 0.66 13.68
N LEU A 75 -11.59 0.58 14.72
CA LEU A 75 -11.67 -0.61 15.58
C LEU A 75 -12.12 -1.85 14.82
N ALA A 76 -13.07 -1.71 13.88
CA ALA A 76 -13.53 -2.81 13.05
C ALA A 76 -12.41 -3.32 12.11
N ILE A 77 -11.65 -2.43 11.48
CA ILE A 77 -10.50 -2.80 10.64
C ILE A 77 -9.42 -3.49 11.48
N PHE A 78 -9.10 -2.97 12.67
CA PHE A 78 -8.14 -3.62 13.56
C PHE A 78 -8.60 -5.00 14.03
N ALA A 79 -9.87 -5.17 14.37
CA ALA A 79 -10.43 -6.47 14.73
C ALA A 79 -10.26 -7.47 13.56
N TYR A 80 -10.55 -7.05 12.33
CA TYR A 80 -10.31 -7.84 11.14
C TYR A 80 -8.80 -8.18 10.97
N TYR A 81 -7.91 -7.20 11.10
CA TYR A 81 -6.45 -7.43 10.96
C TYR A 81 -5.90 -8.38 12.01
N LEU A 82 -6.38 -8.30 13.25
CA LEU A 82 -5.99 -9.22 14.31
C LEU A 82 -6.36 -10.66 13.93
N ILE A 83 -7.59 -10.88 13.48
CA ILE A 83 -8.06 -12.19 13.00
C ILE A 83 -7.22 -12.66 11.80
N ALA A 84 -7.02 -11.79 10.81
CA ALA A 84 -6.25 -12.10 9.61
C ALA A 84 -4.77 -12.41 9.89
N THR A 85 -4.17 -11.76 10.90
CA THR A 85 -2.77 -11.98 11.28
C THR A 85 -2.56 -13.31 11.99
N LEU A 86 -3.58 -13.78 12.73
CA LEU A 86 -3.55 -15.01 13.52
C LEU A 86 -3.97 -16.24 12.72
N LEU A 87 -4.90 -16.09 11.78
CA LEU A 87 -5.46 -17.19 10.98
C LEU A 87 -4.81 -17.30 9.58
N PRO A 88 -4.87 -18.48 8.95
CA PRO A 88 -4.45 -18.65 7.55
C PRO A 88 -5.29 -17.80 6.59
N ILE A 89 -4.65 -17.24 5.56
CA ILE A 89 -5.29 -16.31 4.60
C ILE A 89 -6.49 -16.93 3.87
N ASP A 90 -6.38 -18.21 3.49
CA ASP A 90 -7.40 -18.96 2.76
C ASP A 90 -8.68 -19.16 3.56
N LYS A 91 -8.57 -19.14 4.89
CA LYS A 91 -9.71 -19.30 5.81
C LYS A 91 -10.44 -17.99 6.06
N VAL A 92 -9.79 -16.86 5.86
CA VAL A 92 -10.35 -15.54 6.19
C VAL A 92 -10.95 -14.90 4.94
N ILE A 93 -10.13 -14.67 3.90
CA ILE A 93 -10.54 -13.79 2.79
C ILE A 93 -9.95 -14.16 1.43
N GLY A 94 -9.01 -15.11 1.35
CA GLY A 94 -8.27 -15.40 0.12
C GLY A 94 -9.14 -15.71 -1.10
N ARG A 95 -10.31 -16.33 -0.93
CA ARG A 95 -11.26 -16.60 -2.03
C ARG A 95 -11.94 -15.35 -2.60
N ILE A 96 -11.98 -14.25 -1.84
CA ILE A 96 -12.68 -13.02 -2.21
C ILE A 96 -11.74 -12.03 -2.91
N TYR A 97 -10.43 -12.15 -2.71
CA TYR A 97 -9.42 -11.26 -3.30
C TYR A 97 -9.54 -11.06 -4.82
N PRO A 98 -9.83 -12.09 -5.66
CA PRO A 98 -10.00 -11.87 -7.09
C PRO A 98 -11.12 -10.89 -7.43
N TYR A 99 -12.21 -10.88 -6.66
CA TYR A 99 -13.33 -9.95 -6.88
C TYR A 99 -12.93 -8.51 -6.54
N PHE A 100 -12.12 -8.32 -5.50
CA PHE A 100 -11.59 -6.99 -5.15
C PHE A 100 -10.60 -6.47 -6.19
N GLY A 101 -9.74 -7.36 -6.73
CA GLY A 101 -8.88 -7.02 -7.87
C GLY A 101 -9.71 -6.60 -9.09
N ALA A 102 -10.80 -7.33 -9.39
CA ALA A 102 -11.71 -6.95 -10.47
C ALA A 102 -12.39 -5.59 -10.23
N LEU A 103 -12.78 -5.29 -9.00
CA LEU A 103 -13.37 -4.00 -8.63
C LEU A 103 -12.39 -2.83 -8.81
N LEU A 104 -11.12 -3.04 -8.45
CA LEU A 104 -10.06 -2.05 -8.69
C LEU A 104 -9.80 -1.83 -10.19
N LEU A 105 -9.80 -2.90 -10.98
CA LEU A 105 -9.66 -2.79 -12.44
C LEU A 105 -10.86 -2.09 -13.07
N PHE A 106 -12.08 -2.39 -12.60
CA PHE A 106 -13.29 -1.67 -13.00
C PHE A 106 -13.19 -0.18 -12.69
N SER A 107 -12.73 0.16 -11.48
CA SER A 107 -12.52 1.55 -11.07
C SER A 107 -11.57 2.29 -11.99
N ALA A 108 -10.38 1.71 -12.25
CA ALA A 108 -9.37 2.31 -13.11
C ALA A 108 -9.86 2.42 -14.56
N ALA A 109 -10.46 1.36 -15.11
CA ALA A 109 -10.97 1.37 -16.47
C ALA A 109 -12.12 2.37 -16.63
N GLY A 110 -13.05 2.43 -15.67
CA GLY A 110 -14.15 3.38 -15.66
C GLY A 110 -13.64 4.81 -15.70
N ILE A 111 -12.75 5.19 -14.77
CA ILE A 111 -12.18 6.54 -14.72
C ILE A 111 -11.41 6.85 -16.01
N GLY A 112 -10.59 5.91 -16.50
CA GLY A 112 -9.82 6.10 -17.74
C GLY A 112 -10.71 6.31 -18.96
N ILE A 113 -11.78 5.52 -19.12
CA ILE A 113 -12.77 5.72 -20.18
C ILE A 113 -13.49 7.05 -20.00
N GLY A 114 -13.86 7.41 -18.77
CA GLY A 114 -14.49 8.68 -18.43
C GLY A 114 -13.67 9.88 -18.90
N LEU A 115 -12.36 9.88 -18.68
CA LEU A 115 -11.46 10.94 -19.15
C LEU A 115 -11.48 11.09 -20.67
N VAL A 116 -11.45 9.99 -21.41
CA VAL A 116 -11.46 10.00 -22.88
C VAL A 116 -12.81 10.46 -23.44
N VAL A 117 -13.92 9.95 -22.89
CA VAL A 117 -15.27 10.26 -23.37
C VAL A 117 -15.67 11.70 -23.09
N THR A 118 -15.29 12.22 -21.92
CA THR A 118 -15.59 13.62 -21.54
C THR A 118 -14.65 14.63 -22.17
N GLY A 119 -13.56 14.18 -22.80
CA GLY A 119 -12.52 15.07 -23.31
C GLY A 119 -11.85 15.86 -22.19
N ALA A 120 -11.66 15.24 -21.03
CA ALA A 120 -11.17 15.91 -19.83
C ALA A 120 -9.78 16.53 -20.07
N PRO A 121 -9.53 17.79 -19.68
CA PRO A 121 -8.26 18.47 -19.94
C PRO A 121 -7.15 17.85 -19.08
N ILE A 122 -6.31 17.02 -19.67
CA ILE A 122 -5.11 16.48 -19.00
C ILE A 122 -3.96 17.45 -19.32
N PRO A 123 -3.19 17.91 -18.31
CA PRO A 123 -2.13 18.86 -18.57
C PRO A 123 -1.02 18.22 -19.43
N GLU A 124 -0.54 18.99 -20.41
CA GLU A 124 0.53 18.57 -21.31
C GLU A 124 1.85 18.35 -20.56
N LEU A 125 2.74 17.55 -21.16
CA LEU A 125 4.05 17.28 -20.57
C LEU A 125 4.86 18.59 -20.44
N SER A 126 5.15 18.98 -19.20
CA SER A 126 6.01 20.11 -18.88
C SER A 126 7.25 19.66 -18.11
N PHE A 127 8.39 20.20 -18.48
CA PHE A 127 9.64 20.04 -17.73
C PHE A 127 9.83 21.15 -16.68
N GLN A 128 8.88 22.08 -16.56
CA GLN A 128 8.92 23.13 -15.56
C GLN A 128 8.40 22.62 -14.21
N ASN A 129 8.90 23.22 -13.13
CA ASN A 129 8.38 22.92 -11.81
C ASN A 129 7.02 23.59 -11.62
N MET A 130 5.96 22.78 -11.54
CA MET A 130 4.58 23.24 -11.33
C MET A 130 4.16 23.19 -9.85
N HIS A 131 5.08 22.86 -8.93
CA HIS A 131 4.77 22.86 -7.50
C HIS A 131 4.61 24.30 -7.01
N PRO A 132 3.52 24.67 -6.30
CA PRO A 132 3.27 26.05 -5.85
C PRO A 132 4.43 26.66 -5.06
N ASP A 133 5.04 25.88 -4.16
CA ASP A 133 6.18 26.31 -3.35
C ASP A 133 7.56 26.12 -4.01
N ASN A 134 7.61 25.82 -5.32
CA ASN A 134 8.83 25.45 -6.05
C ASN A 134 9.64 24.31 -5.41
N ALA A 135 8.97 23.42 -4.66
CA ALA A 135 9.62 22.28 -4.03
C ALA A 135 10.15 21.29 -5.10
N PRO A 136 11.27 20.59 -4.83
CA PRO A 136 11.89 19.72 -5.83
C PRO A 136 11.01 18.50 -6.13
N ILE A 137 10.47 18.44 -7.35
CA ILE A 137 9.49 17.40 -7.77
C ILE A 137 10.10 16.00 -7.72
N PHE A 138 11.35 15.81 -8.19
CA PHE A 138 11.92 14.47 -8.33
C PHE A 138 12.03 13.72 -6.98
N PRO A 139 12.58 14.29 -5.89
CA PRO A 139 12.50 13.70 -4.56
C PRO A 139 11.06 13.51 -4.06
N LEU A 140 10.16 14.46 -4.33
CA LEU A 140 8.76 14.37 -3.91
C LEU A 140 8.05 13.19 -4.54
N LEU A 141 8.33 12.83 -5.79
CA LEU A 141 7.73 11.66 -6.45
C LEU A 141 8.00 10.35 -5.69
N PHE A 142 9.20 10.18 -5.12
CA PHE A 142 9.51 9.02 -4.29
C PHE A 142 8.76 9.03 -2.96
N LEU A 143 8.36 10.20 -2.46
CA LEU A 143 7.60 10.31 -1.20
C LEU A 143 6.09 10.19 -1.41
N THR A 144 5.56 10.71 -2.52
CA THR A 144 4.12 10.76 -2.81
C THR A 144 3.64 9.49 -3.49
N ILE A 145 4.35 8.98 -4.50
CA ILE A 145 3.99 7.74 -5.20
C ILE A 145 4.50 6.51 -4.43
N SER A 146 5.51 6.70 -3.57
CA SER A 146 6.07 5.70 -2.64
C SER A 146 6.24 4.33 -3.29
N CYS A 147 5.31 3.39 -3.05
CA CYS A 147 5.33 2.03 -3.61
C CYS A 147 5.43 2.00 -5.15
N GLY A 148 4.86 2.97 -5.89
CA GLY A 148 4.90 3.00 -7.35
C GLY A 148 6.23 3.48 -7.96
N ALA A 149 7.11 4.07 -7.15
CA ALA A 149 8.45 4.52 -7.58
C ALA A 149 9.51 3.45 -7.30
N LEU A 150 9.68 3.10 -6.03
CA LEU A 150 10.54 2.05 -5.44
C LEU A 150 9.89 1.63 -4.12
N SER A 151 9.80 0.33 -3.83
CA SER A 151 8.96 -0.17 -2.73
C SER A 151 9.72 -1.12 -1.79
N GLY A 152 10.10 -0.62 -0.62
CA GLY A 152 10.57 -1.46 0.48
C GLY A 152 9.45 -2.38 0.98
N PHE A 153 8.19 -1.93 0.91
CA PHE A 153 7.04 -2.73 1.30
C PHE A 153 6.91 -3.99 0.42
N HIS A 154 7.00 -3.88 -0.91
CA HIS A 154 6.94 -5.06 -1.78
C HIS A 154 8.11 -6.01 -1.55
N ALA A 155 9.31 -5.49 -1.28
CA ALA A 155 10.46 -6.30 -0.88
C ALA A 155 10.20 -7.08 0.43
N THR A 156 9.49 -6.49 1.40
CA THR A 156 9.10 -7.20 2.62
C THR A 156 7.99 -8.24 2.42
N GLN A 157 7.12 -8.08 1.41
CA GLN A 157 6.04 -9.03 1.08
C GLN A 157 6.48 -10.19 0.18
N THR A 158 7.56 -9.98 -0.57
CA THR A 158 8.15 -10.95 -1.50
C THR A 158 8.23 -12.40 -0.95
N PRO A 159 8.58 -12.67 0.32
CA PRO A 159 8.66 -14.02 0.86
C PRO A 159 7.33 -14.79 0.82
N ILE A 160 6.20 -14.12 1.05
CA ILE A 160 4.87 -14.75 1.00
C ILE A 160 4.61 -15.24 -0.42
N ILE A 161 4.84 -14.36 -1.40
CA ILE A 161 4.63 -14.65 -2.82
C ILE A 161 5.63 -15.70 -3.34
N SER A 162 6.88 -15.63 -2.90
CA SER A 162 7.94 -16.55 -3.31
C SER A 162 7.67 -17.99 -2.86
N ARG A 163 7.09 -18.17 -1.65
CA ARG A 163 6.76 -19.50 -1.12
C ARG A 163 5.53 -20.13 -1.78
N THR A 164 4.71 -19.33 -2.45
CA THR A 164 3.53 -19.81 -3.20
C THR A 164 3.74 -19.82 -4.71
N THR A 165 4.92 -19.39 -5.18
CA THR A 165 5.26 -19.41 -6.61
C THR A 165 5.66 -20.82 -7.01
N GLU A 166 4.88 -21.44 -7.90
CA GLU A 166 5.12 -22.80 -8.37
C GLU A 166 6.33 -22.91 -9.30
N ASN A 167 6.50 -21.93 -10.20
CA ASN A 167 7.52 -21.94 -11.23
C ASN A 167 8.27 -20.62 -11.25
N GLU A 168 9.61 -20.65 -11.24
CA GLU A 168 10.46 -19.46 -11.28
C GLU A 168 10.21 -18.63 -12.57
N THR A 169 9.84 -19.27 -13.67
CA THR A 169 9.47 -18.60 -14.93
C THR A 169 8.28 -17.66 -14.79
N ASN A 170 7.41 -17.86 -13.80
CA ASN A 170 6.31 -16.95 -13.49
C ASN A 170 6.78 -15.67 -12.79
N GLY A 171 8.00 -15.64 -12.24
CA GLY A 171 8.50 -14.51 -11.46
C GLY A 171 8.45 -13.17 -12.21
N ARG A 172 8.68 -13.17 -13.54
CA ARG A 172 8.54 -11.94 -14.35
C ARG A 172 7.10 -11.45 -14.39
N LYS A 173 6.11 -12.33 -14.53
CA LYS A 173 4.70 -11.93 -14.53
C LYS A 173 4.25 -11.46 -13.13
N ILE A 174 4.65 -12.20 -12.10
CA ILE A 174 4.23 -11.97 -10.71
C ILE A 174 4.81 -10.68 -10.14
N PHE A 175 6.10 -10.42 -10.30
CA PHE A 175 6.75 -9.25 -9.70
C PHE A 175 6.79 -8.06 -10.66
N TYR A 176 7.41 -8.20 -11.83
CA TYR A 176 7.53 -7.10 -12.79
C TYR A 176 6.17 -6.73 -13.39
N GLY A 177 5.42 -7.72 -13.86
CA GLY A 177 4.14 -7.50 -14.55
C GLY A 177 3.09 -6.83 -13.67
N MET A 178 2.95 -7.27 -12.42
CA MET A 178 2.01 -6.65 -11.47
C MET A 178 2.37 -5.21 -11.14
N MET A 179 3.66 -4.91 -10.97
CA MET A 179 4.11 -3.54 -10.72
C MET A 179 3.85 -2.60 -11.91
N ILE A 180 3.93 -3.10 -13.15
CA ILE A 180 3.50 -2.32 -14.33
C ILE A 180 1.98 -2.07 -14.29
N ALA A 181 1.18 -3.09 -13.96
CA ALA A 181 -0.27 -2.95 -13.88
C ALA A 181 -0.70 -1.92 -12.81
N GLU A 182 -0.11 -1.97 -11.62
CA GLU A 182 -0.34 -0.95 -10.57
C GLU A 182 0.08 0.44 -11.04
N GLY A 183 1.21 0.54 -11.75
CA GLY A 183 1.67 1.79 -12.34
C GLY A 183 0.67 2.40 -13.33
N VAL A 184 0.06 1.59 -14.19
CA VAL A 184 -0.99 2.04 -15.12
C VAL A 184 -2.21 2.55 -14.37
N ILE A 185 -2.68 1.83 -13.35
CA ILE A 185 -3.80 2.26 -12.50
C ILE A 185 -3.47 3.61 -11.85
N ALA A 186 -2.28 3.74 -11.26
CA ALA A 186 -1.85 4.98 -10.61
C ALA A 186 -1.78 6.16 -11.59
N MET A 187 -1.31 5.94 -12.83
CA MET A 187 -1.27 6.99 -13.85
C MET A 187 -2.66 7.44 -14.28
N ILE A 188 -3.63 6.53 -14.41
CA ILE A 188 -5.02 6.90 -14.72
C ILE A 188 -5.60 7.78 -13.60
N TRP A 189 -5.40 7.40 -12.34
CA TRP A 189 -5.85 8.17 -11.19
C TRP A 189 -5.16 9.53 -11.08
N ALA A 190 -3.86 9.59 -11.34
CA ALA A 190 -3.11 10.84 -11.36
C ALA A 190 -3.63 11.77 -12.48
N ALA A 191 -3.87 11.25 -13.68
CA ALA A 191 -4.45 12.01 -14.78
C ALA A 191 -5.85 12.55 -14.44
N ALA A 192 -6.68 11.73 -13.79
CA ALA A 192 -8.01 12.15 -13.36
C ALA A 192 -7.97 13.26 -12.32
N ALA A 193 -7.12 13.13 -11.30
CA ALA A 193 -6.94 14.17 -10.29
C ALA A 193 -6.39 15.46 -10.92
N MET A 194 -5.36 15.38 -11.76
CA MET A 194 -4.81 16.56 -12.44
C MET A 194 -5.86 17.23 -13.32
N SER A 195 -6.69 16.47 -14.02
CA SER A 195 -7.70 17.05 -14.90
C SER A 195 -8.81 17.76 -14.14
N LEU A 196 -9.27 17.19 -13.02
CA LEU A 196 -10.40 17.70 -12.26
C LEU A 196 -10.03 18.91 -11.38
N PHE A 197 -8.83 18.95 -10.81
CA PHE A 197 -8.41 19.99 -9.85
C PHE A 197 -7.58 21.13 -10.46
N GLN A 198 -7.69 21.35 -11.78
CA GLN A 198 -7.09 22.50 -12.47
C GLN A 198 -8.03 23.72 -12.61
N GLY A 199 -9.29 23.58 -12.18
CA GLY A 199 -10.34 24.60 -12.32
C GLY A 199 -10.63 25.41 -11.05
N GLU A 200 -11.91 25.75 -10.83
CA GLU A 200 -12.38 26.59 -9.70
C GLU A 200 -12.14 25.96 -8.33
N GLN A 201 -12.11 24.62 -8.25
CA GLN A 201 -11.83 23.89 -7.02
C GLN A 201 -10.36 23.44 -7.03
N SER A 202 -9.54 24.01 -6.15
CA SER A 202 -8.13 23.65 -6.07
C SER A 202 -7.93 22.34 -5.32
N LEU A 203 -6.89 21.58 -5.71
CA LEU A 203 -6.49 20.36 -5.00
C LEU A 203 -6.23 20.64 -3.51
N SER A 204 -5.68 21.82 -3.18
CA SER A 204 -5.43 22.25 -1.81
C SER A 204 -6.71 22.36 -0.98
N ASP A 205 -7.81 22.84 -1.57
CA ASP A 205 -9.07 23.02 -0.84
C ASP A 205 -9.68 21.67 -0.46
N VAL A 206 -9.65 20.72 -1.39
CA VAL A 206 -10.18 19.36 -1.15
C VAL A 206 -9.32 18.61 -0.14
N LEU A 207 -8.00 18.74 -0.25
CA LEU A 207 -7.07 18.17 0.73
C LEU A 207 -7.26 18.78 2.13
N ALA A 208 -7.52 20.08 2.23
CA ALA A 208 -7.78 20.75 3.50
C ALA A 208 -9.12 20.33 4.11
N ALA A 209 -10.14 20.09 3.29
CA ALA A 209 -11.48 19.72 3.74
C ALA A 209 -11.59 18.26 4.23
N GLY A 210 -10.93 17.32 3.56
CA GLY A 210 -11.08 15.90 3.88
C GLY A 210 -9.90 15.00 3.50
N GLY A 211 -8.73 15.59 3.26
CA GLY A 211 -7.50 14.88 2.95
C GLY A 211 -7.53 14.11 1.63
N PRO A 212 -6.56 13.20 1.41
CA PRO A 212 -6.48 12.39 0.19
C PRO A 212 -7.72 11.52 -0.05
N ALA A 213 -8.43 11.15 1.01
CA ALA A 213 -9.68 10.40 0.93
C ALA A 213 -10.78 11.19 0.18
N ALA A 214 -10.93 12.49 0.47
CA ALA A 214 -11.91 13.33 -0.22
C ALA A 214 -11.61 13.46 -1.71
N VAL A 215 -10.33 13.58 -2.09
CA VAL A 215 -9.88 13.62 -3.49
C VAL A 215 -10.33 12.38 -4.27
N VAL A 216 -10.15 11.19 -3.68
CA VAL A 216 -10.58 9.92 -4.28
C VAL A 216 -12.09 9.86 -4.43
N GLY A 217 -12.83 10.31 -3.43
CA GLY A 217 -14.29 10.37 -3.46
C GLY A 217 -14.80 11.27 -4.58
N GLU A 218 -14.31 12.50 -4.63
CA GLU A 218 -14.69 13.54 -5.61
C GLU A 218 -14.42 13.09 -7.05
N VAL A 219 -13.21 12.59 -7.33
CA VAL A 219 -12.86 12.07 -8.66
C VAL A 219 -13.79 10.92 -9.05
N SER A 220 -14.10 10.01 -8.11
CA SER A 220 -14.94 8.85 -8.39
C SER A 220 -16.38 9.25 -8.71
N THR A 221 -16.99 10.11 -7.89
CA THR A 221 -18.40 10.50 -8.05
C THR A 221 -18.61 11.41 -9.25
N THR A 222 -17.65 12.30 -9.52
CA THR A 222 -17.76 13.26 -10.63
C THR A 222 -17.54 12.58 -11.98
N MET A 223 -16.64 11.59 -12.08
CA MET A 223 -16.36 10.88 -13.32
C MET A 223 -17.35 9.75 -13.62
N LEU A 224 -17.83 9.04 -12.59
CA LEU A 224 -18.62 7.80 -12.76
C LEU A 224 -20.05 7.88 -12.22
N GLY A 225 -20.47 9.05 -11.73
CA GLY A 225 -21.76 9.24 -11.07
C GLY A 225 -21.85 8.50 -9.73
N ALA A 226 -23.02 8.57 -9.10
CA ALA A 226 -23.21 8.04 -7.75
C ALA A 226 -22.93 6.53 -7.63
N VAL A 227 -23.48 5.73 -8.55
CA VAL A 227 -23.36 4.25 -8.50
C VAL A 227 -21.95 3.80 -8.88
N GLY A 228 -21.43 4.26 -10.03
CA GLY A 228 -20.10 3.89 -10.49
C GLY A 228 -19.00 4.43 -9.58
N GLY A 229 -19.16 5.65 -9.08
CA GLY A 229 -18.24 6.27 -8.13
C GLY A 229 -18.18 5.52 -6.80
N THR A 230 -19.32 5.10 -6.25
CA THR A 230 -19.35 4.28 -5.02
C THR A 230 -18.59 2.97 -5.21
N LEU A 231 -18.81 2.27 -6.32
CA LEU A 231 -18.10 1.03 -6.64
C LEU A 231 -16.59 1.26 -6.82
N ALA A 232 -16.20 2.37 -7.44
CA ALA A 232 -14.81 2.76 -7.60
C ALA A 232 -14.12 3.00 -6.24
N VAL A 233 -14.74 3.77 -5.36
CA VAL A 233 -14.21 4.04 -4.02
C VAL A 233 -14.09 2.75 -3.21
N LEU A 234 -15.07 1.84 -3.29
CA LEU A 234 -14.97 0.53 -2.65
C LEU A 234 -13.77 -0.27 -3.18
N GLY A 235 -13.50 -0.25 -4.48
CA GLY A 235 -12.32 -0.87 -5.07
C GLY A 235 -11.01 -0.31 -4.51
N VAL A 236 -10.93 1.01 -4.37
CA VAL A 236 -9.76 1.71 -3.80
C VAL A 236 -9.59 1.43 -2.30
N ILE A 237 -10.68 1.33 -1.53
CA ILE A 237 -10.65 1.04 -0.09
C ILE A 237 -10.10 -0.36 0.20
N VAL A 238 -10.42 -1.35 -0.63
CA VAL A 238 -10.06 -2.73 -0.33
C VAL A 238 -8.56 -3.00 -0.48
N LEU A 239 -7.88 -2.31 -1.40
CA LEU A 239 -6.44 -2.45 -1.61
C LEU A 239 -5.61 -2.17 -0.34
N PRO A 240 -5.73 -1.02 0.35
CA PRO A 240 -5.00 -0.77 1.59
C PRO A 240 -5.45 -1.73 2.69
N ILE A 241 -6.74 -2.10 2.77
CA ILE A 241 -7.22 -3.06 3.78
C ILE A 241 -6.46 -4.39 3.64
N THR A 242 -6.42 -4.99 2.45
CA THR A 242 -5.73 -6.28 2.23
C THR A 242 -4.20 -6.16 2.37
N SER A 243 -3.63 -5.05 1.92
CA SER A 243 -2.20 -4.77 2.04
C SER A 243 -1.77 -4.61 3.50
N GLY A 244 -2.58 -3.95 4.34
CA GLY A 244 -2.30 -3.78 5.76
C GLY A 244 -2.43 -5.08 6.54
N ASP A 245 -3.36 -5.97 6.18
CA ASP A 245 -3.43 -7.33 6.73
C ASP A 245 -2.11 -8.08 6.45
N THR A 246 -1.60 -7.93 5.22
CA THR A 246 -0.39 -8.60 4.78
C THR A 246 0.84 -7.98 5.47
N ALA A 247 0.82 -6.67 5.74
CA ALA A 247 1.86 -5.97 6.48
C ALA A 247 2.02 -6.52 7.91
N PHE A 248 0.93 -6.61 8.68
CA PHE A 248 0.99 -7.18 10.05
C PHE A 248 1.36 -8.66 10.06
N ARG A 249 0.88 -9.43 9.08
CA ARG A 249 1.28 -10.84 8.90
C ARG A 249 2.79 -10.95 8.65
N SER A 250 3.33 -10.16 7.74
CA SER A 250 4.76 -10.12 7.43
C SER A 250 5.59 -9.65 8.62
N ALA A 251 5.13 -8.65 9.38
CA ALA A 251 5.82 -8.18 10.58
C ALA A 251 5.93 -9.30 11.62
N ARG A 252 4.82 -10.00 11.89
CA ARG A 252 4.80 -11.17 12.79
C ARG A 252 5.79 -12.24 12.33
N MET A 253 5.80 -12.58 11.04
CA MET A 253 6.70 -13.62 10.50
C MET A 253 8.17 -13.20 10.58
N ILE A 254 8.49 -11.96 10.24
CA ILE A 254 9.87 -11.44 10.32
C ILE A 254 10.37 -11.46 11.76
N ILE A 255 9.56 -11.00 12.73
CA ILE A 255 9.92 -11.03 14.15
C ILE A 255 10.09 -12.47 14.63
N ALA A 256 9.16 -13.36 14.27
CA ALA A 256 9.22 -14.77 14.63
C ALA A 256 10.49 -15.45 14.11
N ASP A 257 10.83 -15.22 12.84
CA ASP A 257 12.04 -15.77 12.22
C ASP A 257 13.31 -15.19 12.83
N TYR A 258 13.30 -13.88 13.14
CA TYR A 258 14.44 -13.21 13.76
C TYR A 258 14.71 -13.72 15.18
N LEU A 259 13.65 -13.92 15.98
CA LEU A 259 13.71 -14.46 17.34
C LEU A 259 13.75 -15.99 17.40
N LYS A 260 13.65 -16.68 16.25
CA LYS A 260 13.55 -18.15 16.13
C LYS A 260 12.39 -18.75 16.93
N VAL A 261 11.24 -18.07 16.93
CA VAL A 261 10.03 -18.48 17.65
C VAL A 261 9.09 -19.22 16.71
N GLU A 262 8.85 -20.51 16.98
CA GLU A 262 7.90 -21.32 16.20
C GLU A 262 6.48 -20.73 16.19
N GLN A 263 5.86 -20.68 15.01
CA GLN A 263 4.54 -20.09 14.79
C GLN A 263 3.38 -21.10 14.70
N LYS A 264 3.58 -22.37 15.11
CA LYS A 264 2.47 -23.34 15.16
C LYS A 264 1.45 -23.00 16.26
N PRO A 265 1.85 -22.71 17.52
CA PRO A 265 0.91 -22.40 18.59
C PRO A 265 0.32 -21.00 18.43
N ILE A 266 -1.00 -20.86 18.56
CA ILE A 266 -1.68 -19.56 18.44
C ILE A 266 -1.21 -18.57 19.51
N VAL A 267 -0.88 -19.04 20.72
CA VAL A 267 -0.37 -18.21 21.82
C VAL A 267 0.93 -17.49 21.43
N LYS A 268 1.85 -18.18 20.74
CA LYS A 268 3.10 -17.58 20.24
C LYS A 268 2.84 -16.56 19.13
N ARG A 269 1.78 -16.75 18.33
CA ARG A 269 1.36 -15.75 17.33
C ARG A 269 0.83 -14.49 18.01
N ILE A 270 -0.03 -14.66 19.02
CA ILE A 270 -0.63 -13.55 19.79
C ILE A 270 0.45 -12.75 20.51
N LEU A 271 1.43 -13.41 21.13
CA LEU A 271 2.52 -12.76 21.87
C LEU A 271 3.32 -11.78 20.99
N ILE A 272 3.47 -12.08 19.71
CA ILE A 272 4.16 -11.20 18.75
C ILE A 272 3.19 -10.17 18.13
N ALA A 273 1.97 -10.60 17.79
CA ALA A 273 1.00 -9.75 17.10
C ALA A 273 0.44 -8.64 18.00
N LEU A 274 0.05 -8.95 19.24
CA LEU A 274 -0.63 -8.01 20.12
C LEU A 274 0.19 -6.73 20.40
N PRO A 275 1.51 -6.81 20.70
CA PRO A 275 2.33 -5.60 20.82
C PRO A 275 2.36 -4.73 19.55
N LEU A 276 2.39 -5.35 18.36
CA LEU A 276 2.33 -4.61 17.09
C LEU A 276 1.01 -3.87 16.94
N PHE A 277 -0.11 -4.50 17.28
CA PHE A 277 -1.43 -3.89 17.21
C PHE A 277 -1.59 -2.75 18.22
N VAL A 278 -1.10 -2.92 19.46
CA VAL A 278 -1.12 -1.85 20.48
C VAL A 278 -0.29 -0.66 20.02
N ALA A 279 0.93 -0.90 19.50
CA ALA A 279 1.78 0.16 18.97
C ALA A 279 1.13 0.87 17.76
N SER A 280 0.54 0.10 16.84
CA SER A 280 -0.16 0.66 15.68
C SER A 280 -1.37 1.50 16.08
N TYR A 281 -2.19 1.02 17.02
CA TYR A 281 -3.32 1.78 17.54
C TYR A 281 -2.86 3.11 18.15
N ALA A 282 -1.80 3.10 18.97
CA ALA A 282 -1.23 4.33 19.50
C ALA A 282 -0.77 5.30 18.39
N LEU A 283 -0.17 4.78 17.32
CA LEU A 283 0.24 5.58 16.16
C LEU A 283 -0.94 6.17 15.37
N THR A 284 -2.16 5.61 15.45
CA THR A 284 -3.34 6.20 14.81
C THR A 284 -3.76 7.54 15.40
N HIS A 285 -3.30 7.87 16.61
CA HIS A 285 -3.55 9.18 17.23
C HIS A 285 -2.54 10.26 16.80
N MET A 286 -1.52 9.88 16.03
CA MET A 286 -0.58 10.83 15.45
C MET A 286 -1.19 11.52 14.22
N ASP A 287 -0.74 12.74 13.93
CA ASP A 287 -1.10 13.44 12.70
C ASP A 287 -0.82 12.58 11.45
N PHE A 288 -1.80 12.51 10.54
CA PHE A 288 -1.72 11.65 9.36
C PHE A 288 -0.57 12.06 8.43
N THR A 289 -0.33 13.37 8.27
CA THR A 289 0.77 13.87 7.43
C THR A 289 2.11 13.44 8.01
N LEU A 290 2.29 13.54 9.32
CA LEU A 290 3.50 13.06 9.99
C LEU A 290 3.67 11.54 9.85
N LEU A 291 2.59 10.78 10.06
CA LEU A 291 2.58 9.32 9.88
C LEU A 291 2.98 8.92 8.46
N TRP A 292 2.39 9.57 7.46
CA TRP A 292 2.69 9.36 6.04
C TRP A 292 4.15 9.66 5.72
N ARG A 293 4.70 10.75 6.25
CA ARG A 293 6.11 11.12 6.03
C ARG A 293 7.07 10.06 6.58
N TYR A 294 6.84 9.57 7.79
CA TYR A 294 7.67 8.51 8.36
C TYR A 294 7.51 7.18 7.62
N PHE A 295 6.28 6.84 7.21
CA PHE A 295 6.02 5.69 6.35
C PHE A 295 6.84 5.78 5.05
N SER A 296 6.71 6.89 4.30
CA SER A 296 7.40 7.07 3.03
C SER A 296 8.92 7.04 3.20
N TRP A 297 9.44 7.64 4.27
CA TRP A 297 10.87 7.57 4.59
C TRP A 297 11.33 6.13 4.88
N ALA A 298 10.62 5.40 5.75
CA ALA A 298 10.95 4.01 6.07
C ALA A 298 10.85 3.11 4.83
N ASN A 299 9.89 3.38 3.94
CA ASN A 299 9.68 2.62 2.71
C ASN A 299 10.87 2.79 1.76
N GLN A 300 11.30 4.03 1.52
CA GLN A 300 12.43 4.30 0.63
C GLN A 300 13.76 3.86 1.23
N THR A 301 13.94 4.00 2.54
CA THR A 301 15.15 3.51 3.23
C THR A 301 15.25 1.98 3.19
N THR A 302 14.13 1.27 3.16
CA THR A 302 14.11 -0.20 3.05
C THR A 302 14.32 -0.67 1.60
N ALA A 303 14.00 0.17 0.61
CA ALA A 303 14.18 -0.12 -0.82
C ALA A 303 15.63 0.08 -1.30
N GLY A 304 16.35 1.04 -0.71
CA GLY A 304 17.76 1.32 -1.01
C GLY A 304 18.71 0.33 -0.35
#